data_AF-K1SKY6-F1
#
_entry.id   AF-K1SKY6-F1
#
_cell.length_a   1.000
_cell.length_b   1.000
_cell.length_c   1.000
_cell.angle_alpha   90.00
_cell.angle_beta   90.00
_cell.angle_gamma   90.00
#
_symmetry.space_group_name_H-M   'P 1'
#
loop_
_entity.id
_entity.type
_entity.pdbx_description
1 polymer ?
#
loop_
_entity_poly.entity_id
_entity_poly.type
_entity_poly.pdbx_seq_one_letter_code
_entity_poly.pdbx_strand_id
1 'polypeptide(L)'
;MKVTIFTRFWMCCVLFAASVVNSLAADRLVIIGDAVWGGWSISDGIIMSSTSNDVWKATTHLEADKGFKFLTTNDFGGLEYRAGDSDVTLAVDEATNLVSSED
;
A
#
# COMPACT_ATOMS: atom_id res chain seq x y z
N MET A 1 -31.58 41.53 -24.27
CA MET A 1 -30.33 40.85 -23.90
C MET A 1 -30.37 40.54 -22.42
N LYS A 2 -30.38 39.27 -21.99
CA LYS A 2 -29.70 38.80 -20.76
C LYS A 2 -29.97 37.31 -20.46
N VAL A 3 -28.89 36.56 -20.63
CA VAL A 3 -28.44 35.41 -19.83
C VAL A 3 -29.35 34.18 -19.77
N THR A 4 -29.35 33.37 -20.83
CA THR A 4 -29.80 31.95 -20.73
C THR A 4 -28.85 30.94 -21.39
N ILE A 5 -27.69 31.36 -21.90
CA ILE A 5 -26.72 30.47 -22.56
C ILE A 5 -25.34 30.46 -21.91
N PHE A 6 -24.93 31.52 -21.20
CA PHE A 6 -23.57 31.61 -20.65
C PHE A 6 -23.35 30.83 -19.34
N THR A 7 -24.43 30.42 -18.65
CA THR A 7 -24.35 29.71 -17.36
C THR A 7 -24.12 28.20 -17.48
N ARG A 8 -24.36 27.58 -18.64
CA ARG A 8 -24.11 26.14 -18.84
C ARG A 8 -22.67 25.82 -19.25
N PHE A 9 -21.95 26.78 -19.85
CA PHE A 9 -20.58 26.57 -20.33
C PHE A 9 -19.54 26.59 -19.19
N TRP A 10 -19.78 27.41 -18.16
CA TRP A 10 -18.90 27.52 -16.99
C TRP A 10 -19.04 26.38 -15.96
N MET A 11 -20.05 25.52 -16.10
CA MET A 11 -20.28 24.43 -15.16
C MET A 11 -19.44 23.17 -15.49
N CYS A 12 -19.08 22.95 -16.77
CA CYS A 12 -18.29 21.78 -17.16
C CYS A 12 -16.80 21.93 -16.81
N CYS A 13 -16.23 23.14 -16.90
CA CYS A 13 -14.81 23.35 -16.61
C CYS A 13 -14.47 23.22 -15.12
N VAL A 14 -15.40 23.58 -14.23
CA VAL A 14 -15.21 23.47 -12.77
C VAL A 14 -15.36 22.03 -12.28
N LEU A 15 -16.17 21.20 -12.94
CA LEU A 15 -16.32 19.78 -12.60
C LEU A 15 -15.20 18.89 -13.17
N PHE A 16 -14.57 19.28 -14.28
CA PHE A 16 -13.46 18.51 -14.86
C PHE A 16 -12.15 18.66 -14.07
N ALA A 17 -12.02 19.69 -13.24
CA ALA A 17 -10.81 19.95 -12.45
C ALA A 17 -10.73 19.14 -11.13
N ALA A 18 -11.76 18.36 -10.78
CA ALA A 18 -11.92 17.81 -9.43
C ALA A 18 -11.60 16.32 -9.25
N SER A 19 -11.01 15.64 -10.24
CA SER A 19 -10.66 14.23 -10.05
C SER A 19 -9.29 13.87 -10.61
N VAL A 20 -8.23 14.48 -10.06
CA VAL A 20 -7.01 13.72 -9.89
C VAL A 20 -7.23 12.81 -8.69
N VAL A 21 -7.66 11.58 -8.95
CA VAL A 21 -7.49 10.50 -7.97
C VAL A 21 -5.99 10.26 -7.89
N ASN A 22 -5.32 10.91 -6.94
CA ASN A 22 -4.01 10.46 -6.52
C ASN A 22 -4.23 9.05 -5.95
N SER A 23 -3.91 8.01 -6.72
CA SER A 23 -3.70 6.72 -6.07
C SER A 23 -2.52 6.93 -5.12
N LEU A 24 -2.74 6.68 -3.84
CA LEU A 24 -1.66 6.52 -2.88
C LEU A 24 -1.00 5.17 -3.17
N ALA A 25 -0.42 5.03 -4.37
CA ALA A 25 0.44 3.92 -4.66
C ALA A 25 1.62 4.03 -3.69
N ALA A 26 1.95 2.93 -3.02
CA ALA A 26 3.09 2.92 -2.12
C ALA A 26 4.36 3.22 -2.93
N ASP A 27 5.12 4.26 -2.58
CA ASP A 27 6.40 4.59 -3.26
C ASP A 27 7.49 3.57 -2.95
N ARG A 28 7.31 2.76 -1.89
CA ARG A 28 8.18 1.67 -1.46
C ARG A 28 7.34 0.62 -0.72
N LEU A 29 7.80 -0.63 -0.72
CA LEU A 29 7.37 -1.64 0.25
C LEU A 29 8.59 -2.27 0.91
N VAL A 30 8.53 -2.41 2.23
CA VAL A 30 9.55 -3.05 3.05
C VAL A 30 8.93 -4.08 3.96
N ILE A 31 9.50 -5.28 4.00
CA ILE A 31 9.10 -6.36 4.90
C ILE A 31 9.86 -6.21 6.22
N ILE A 32 9.12 -6.19 7.34
CA ILE A 32 9.67 -6.21 8.71
C ILE A 32 8.88 -7.20 9.56
N GLY A 33 9.50 -7.68 10.64
CA GLY A 33 8.88 -8.53 11.64
C GLY A 33 9.79 -9.65 12.13
N ASP A 34 9.32 -10.38 13.13
CA ASP A 34 10.08 -11.48 13.74
C ASP A 34 10.43 -12.62 12.75
N ALA A 35 9.72 -12.70 11.63
CA ALA A 35 9.99 -13.70 10.59
C ALA A 35 11.21 -13.37 9.70
N VAL A 36 11.72 -12.14 9.72
CA VAL A 36 12.87 -11.72 8.90
C VAL A 36 14.07 -11.39 9.79
N TRP A 37 15.29 -11.55 9.25
CA TRP A 37 16.54 -11.35 10.01
C TRP A 37 16.67 -9.97 10.67
N GLY A 38 16.15 -8.92 10.03
CA GLY A 38 16.15 -7.56 10.55
C GLY A 38 15.13 -7.32 11.67
N GLY A 39 14.25 -8.28 11.94
CA GLY A 39 13.21 -8.15 12.96
C GLY A 39 12.31 -6.94 12.70
N TRP A 40 11.96 -6.24 13.77
CA TRP A 40 11.19 -4.99 13.74
C TRP A 40 12.05 -3.74 13.47
N SER A 41 13.33 -3.88 13.10
CA SER A 41 14.17 -2.74 12.68
C SER A 41 13.80 -2.32 11.26
N ILE A 42 13.28 -1.10 11.09
CA ILE A 42 12.97 -0.54 9.77
C ILE A 42 14.25 -0.42 8.92
N SER A 43 15.37 -0.07 9.55
CA SER A 43 16.67 0.10 8.88
C SER A 43 17.23 -1.21 8.30
N ASP A 44 16.85 -2.34 8.89
CA ASP A 44 17.32 -3.69 8.51
C ASP A 44 16.23 -4.50 7.78
N GLY A 45 15.14 -3.84 7.36
CA GLY A 45 14.02 -4.47 6.66
C GLY A 45 14.37 -4.94 5.25
N ILE A 46 13.59 -5.88 4.73
CA ILE A 46 13.75 -6.38 3.36
C ILE A 46 13.05 -5.45 2.38
N ILE A 47 13.82 -4.72 1.56
CA ILE A 47 13.28 -3.85 0.53
C ILE A 47 12.73 -4.68 -0.63
N MET A 48 11.49 -4.43 -1.01
CA MET A 48 10.86 -5.06 -2.17
C MET A 48 11.15 -4.28 -3.45
N SER A 49 11.30 -4.99 -4.57
CA SER A 49 11.46 -4.39 -5.90
C SER A 49 10.09 -4.20 -6.55
N SER A 50 9.82 -3.01 -7.07
CA SER A 50 8.68 -2.79 -7.95
C SER A 50 8.96 -3.44 -9.31
N THR A 51 7.99 -4.21 -9.81
CA THR A 51 8.11 -4.94 -11.09
C THR A 51 7.10 -4.47 -12.14
N SER A 52 6.02 -3.83 -11.71
CA SER A 52 5.06 -3.07 -12.51
C SER A 52 4.28 -2.14 -11.59
N ASN A 53 3.35 -1.37 -12.14
CA ASN A 53 2.40 -0.59 -11.35
C ASN A 53 1.77 -1.47 -10.28
N ASP A 54 1.91 -1.07 -9.02
CA ASP A 54 1.34 -1.71 -7.82
C ASP A 54 1.73 -3.19 -7.60
N VAL A 55 2.78 -3.69 -8.26
CA VAL A 55 3.28 -5.06 -8.07
C VAL A 55 4.71 -5.05 -7.55
N TRP A 56 4.87 -5.60 -6.35
CA TRP A 56 6.13 -5.65 -5.63
C TRP A 56 6.58 -7.09 -5.41
N LYS A 57 7.90 -7.33 -5.49
CA LYS A 57 8.48 -8.65 -5.29
C LYS A 57 9.71 -8.59 -4.38
N ALA A 58 9.87 -9.62 -3.56
CA ALA A 58 11.10 -9.90 -2.84
C ALA A 58 11.33 -11.41 -2.80
N THR A 59 12.57 -11.81 -2.61
CA THR A 59 12.94 -13.18 -2.27
C THR A 59 13.70 -13.13 -0.96
N THR A 60 13.11 -13.71 0.08
CA THR A 60 13.68 -13.73 1.43
C THR A 60 13.34 -15.04 2.11
N HIS A 61 14.15 -15.41 3.11
CA HIS A 61 13.76 -16.40 4.09
C HIS A 61 12.71 -15.80 5.04
N LEU A 62 11.72 -16.60 5.43
CA LEU A 62 10.78 -16.32 6.50
C LEU A 62 10.89 -17.44 7.53
N GLU A 63 11.15 -17.09 8.78
CA GLU A 63 11.13 -18.06 9.88
C GLU A 63 9.69 -18.56 10.11
N ALA A 64 9.54 -19.87 10.26
CA ALA A 64 8.24 -20.49 10.48
C ALA A 64 7.63 -20.03 11.82
N ASP A 65 6.30 -19.97 11.88
CA ASP A 65 5.53 -19.61 13.08
C ASP A 65 5.83 -18.20 13.63
N LYS A 66 6.31 -17.28 12.77
CA LYS A 66 6.59 -15.88 13.09
C LYS A 66 5.80 -14.91 12.21
N GLY A 67 5.54 -13.73 12.75
CA GLY A 67 4.79 -12.67 12.08
C GLY A 67 5.68 -11.69 11.32
N PHE A 68 5.11 -11.07 10.29
CA PHE A 68 5.69 -9.94 9.57
C PHE A 68 4.59 -9.04 9.01
N LYS A 69 4.96 -7.84 8.57
CA LYS A 69 4.09 -6.89 7.87
C LYS A 69 4.88 -6.14 6.79
N PHE A 70 4.17 -5.32 6.02
CA PHE A 70 4.77 -4.46 5.03
C PHE A 70 4.56 -2.99 5.40
N LEU A 71 5.64 -2.21 5.35
CA LEU A 71 5.59 -0.75 5.53
C LEU A 71 5.72 -0.04 4.18
N THR A 72 4.94 1.02 4.01
CA THR A 72 5.04 1.92 2.84
C THR A 72 5.93 3.14 3.09
N THR A 73 6.29 3.39 4.34
CA THR A 73 7.14 4.51 4.77
C THR A 73 8.35 4.00 5.56
N ASN A 74 9.25 4.90 5.93
CA ASN A 74 10.37 4.59 6.83
C ASN A 74 10.04 4.86 8.30
N ASP A 75 8.78 4.69 8.68
CA ASP A 75 8.30 4.99 10.04
C ASP A 75 7.15 4.07 10.42
N PHE A 76 6.94 3.88 11.72
CA PHE A 76 5.75 3.19 12.21
C PHE A 76 4.54 4.13 12.20
N GLY A 77 3.35 3.59 11.93
CA GLY A 77 2.12 4.38 11.91
C GLY A 77 1.85 5.13 10.59
N GLY A 78 2.67 4.91 9.56
CA GLY A 78 2.28 5.18 8.17
C GLY A 78 1.30 4.12 7.65
N LEU A 79 1.01 4.13 6.35
CA LEU A 79 0.23 3.06 5.72
C LEU A 79 1.01 1.74 5.79
N GLU A 80 0.37 0.70 6.32
CA GLU A 80 0.91 -0.64 6.47
C GLU A 80 -0.02 -1.68 5.82
N TYR A 81 0.55 -2.80 5.39
CA TYR A 81 -0.23 -3.98 4.99
C TYR A 81 0.08 -5.15 5.91
N ARG A 82 -0.97 -5.78 6.46
CA ARG A 82 -0.88 -6.83 7.49
C ARG A 82 -1.99 -7.89 7.33
N ALA A 83 -1.95 -8.95 8.13
CA ALA A 83 -2.97 -10.01 8.12
C ALA A 83 -4.38 -9.58 8.59
N GLY A 84 -4.50 -8.39 9.18
CA GLY A 84 -5.74 -7.88 9.80
C GLY A 84 -5.68 -7.98 11.33
N ASP A 85 -6.83 -8.17 11.97
CA ASP A 85 -6.97 -8.22 13.44
C ASP A 85 -6.62 -9.58 14.05
N SER A 86 -6.33 -10.57 13.21
CA SER A 86 -5.92 -11.91 13.64
C SER A 86 -4.82 -12.44 12.73
N ASP A 87 -3.96 -13.28 13.29
CA ASP A 87 -2.88 -13.90 12.54
C ASP A 87 -3.43 -14.86 11.48
N VAL A 88 -2.70 -14.95 10.36
CA VAL A 88 -3.00 -15.86 9.26
C VAL A 88 -1.77 -16.71 8.97
N THR A 89 -1.96 -18.03 8.86
CA THR A 89 -0.92 -18.95 8.43
C THR A 89 -0.84 -18.96 6.90
N LEU A 90 0.35 -18.69 6.36
CA LEU A 90 0.58 -18.75 4.92
C LEU A 90 0.68 -20.21 4.45
N ALA A 91 -0.06 -20.54 3.40
CA ALA A 91 0.10 -21.80 2.68
C ALA A 91 1.12 -21.62 1.55
N VAL A 92 1.87 -22.69 1.25
CA VAL A 92 2.84 -22.71 0.16
C VAL A 92 2.11 -22.53 -1.17
N ASP A 93 2.63 -21.65 -2.02
CA ASP A 93 2.10 -21.34 -3.36
C ASP A 93 0.65 -20.83 -3.42
N GLU A 94 0.08 -20.44 -2.28
CA GLU A 94 -1.28 -19.93 -2.19
C GLU A 94 -1.29 -18.45 -1.82
N ALA A 95 -1.95 -17.63 -2.65
CA ALA A 95 -2.09 -16.21 -2.38
C ALA A 95 -3.03 -15.98 -1.19
N THR A 96 -2.67 -15.04 -0.32
CA THR A 96 -3.47 -14.62 0.83
C THR A 96 -3.68 -13.10 0.78
N ASN A 97 -4.89 -12.65 1.16
CA ASN A 97 -5.21 -11.23 1.19
C ASN A 97 -4.50 -10.53 2.36
N LEU A 98 -4.03 -9.31 2.08
CA LEU A 98 -3.56 -8.38 3.10
C LEU A 98 -4.64 -7.32 3.35
N VAL A 99 -4.69 -6.82 4.57
CA VAL A 99 -5.54 -5.71 5.00
C VAL A 99 -4.65 -4.47 5.15
N SER A 100 -5.11 -3.33 4.65
CA SER A 100 -4.43 -2.06 4.88
C SER A 100 -4.65 -1.58 6.31
N SER A 101 -3.77 -0.74 6.85
CA SER A 101 -3.99 -0.11 8.15
C SER A 101 -5.06 0.99 8.13
N GLU A 102 -5.55 1.36 6.96
CA GLU A 102 -6.52 2.44 6.76
C GLU A 102 -7.96 1.91 6.59
N ASP A 103 -8.13 0.60 6.36
CA ASP A 103 -9.41 -0.11 6.29
C ASP A 103 -9.80 -0.72 7.65
#